data_AF-A0A2E7K1L3-F1
#
_entry.id   AF-A0A2E7K1L3-F1
#
_cell.length_a   1.000
_cell.length_b   1.000
_cell.length_c   1.000
_cell.angle_alpha   90.00
_cell.angle_beta   90.00
_cell.angle_gamma   90.00
#
_symmetry.space_group_name_H-M   'P 1'
#
loop_
_entity.id
_entity.type
_entity.pdbx_description
1 polymer ?
#
loop_
_entity_poly.entity_id
_entity_poly.type
_entity_poly.pdbx_seq_one_letter_code
_entity_poly.pdbx_strand_id
1 'polypeptide(L)'
;MWATAGLLVKKLTRTESPTLIIFYMAFFMMLWALPMAIPFWKSMTMDHLALCLCIALASTAAHWCLVRAYASADLVVLMPFDFTRLIFTAIFVYWAFGEIATVNTWIGGGLIVASTIYIAHREAITSRKITAKHD
;
A
#
# COMPACT_ATOMS: atom_id res chain seq x y z
N MET A 1 2.90 -12.72 -7.29
CA MET A 1 3.84 -12.25 -6.24
C MET A 1 3.14 -11.40 -5.18
N TRP A 2 2.38 -10.36 -5.54
CA TRP A 2 1.68 -9.52 -4.54
C TRP A 2 0.53 -10.26 -3.83
N ALA A 3 -0.34 -10.96 -4.56
CA ALA A 3 -1.41 -11.76 -3.95
C ALA A 3 -0.88 -12.84 -3.00
N THR A 4 0.21 -13.52 -3.39
CA THR A 4 0.88 -14.54 -2.55
C THR A 4 1.48 -13.93 -1.29
N ALA A 5 2.11 -12.76 -1.39
CA ALA A 5 2.66 -12.05 -0.23
C ALA A 5 1.55 -11.61 0.74
N GLY A 6 0.46 -11.03 0.24
CA GLY A 6 -0.68 -10.62 1.06
C GLY A 6 -1.33 -11.78 1.81
N LEU A 7 -1.49 -12.94 1.15
CA LEU A 7 -2.00 -14.15 1.79
C LEU A 7 -1.07 -14.68 2.89
N LEU A 8 0.25 -14.67 2.66
CA LEU A 8 1.24 -15.09 3.65
C LEU A 8 1.23 -14.16 4.87
N VAL A 9 1.21 -12.84 4.65
CA VAL A 9 1.12 -11.84 5.72
C VAL A 9 -0.15 -12.04 6.52
N LYS A 10 -1.30 -12.21 5.85
CA LYS A 10 -2.58 -12.49 6.51
C LYS A 10 -2.54 -13.78 7.33
N LYS A 11 -1.89 -14.83 6.84
CA LYS A 11 -1.70 -16.08 7.60
C LYS A 11 -0.86 -15.84 8.85
N LEU A 12 0.23 -15.08 8.74
CA LEU A 12 1.10 -14.71 9.87
C LEU A 12 0.35 -13.85 10.91
N THR A 13 -0.56 -12.97 10.48
CA THR A 13 -1.31 -12.11 11.42
C THR A 13 -2.30 -12.87 12.30
N ARG A 14 -2.57 -14.16 12.01
CA ARG A 14 -3.39 -15.01 12.88
C ARG A 14 -2.63 -15.58 14.08
N THR A 15 -1.30 -15.71 13.97
CA THR A 15 -0.45 -16.30 15.01
C THR A 15 0.42 -15.26 15.70
N GLU A 16 0.85 -14.23 14.97
CA GLU A 16 1.80 -13.22 15.42
C GLU A 16 1.19 -11.83 15.51
N SER A 17 1.75 -11.00 16.40
CA SER A 17 1.33 -9.60 16.51
C SER A 17 1.72 -8.78 15.25
N PRO A 18 0.89 -7.82 14.80
CA PRO A 18 1.21 -6.95 13.66
C PRO A 18 2.54 -6.22 13.77
N THR A 19 2.93 -5.82 14.99
CA THR A 19 4.20 -5.13 15.26
C THR A 19 5.39 -6.04 14.98
N LEU A 20 5.31 -7.31 15.35
CA LEU A 20 6.39 -8.27 15.14
C LEU A 20 6.59 -8.57 13.63
N ILE A 21 5.49 -8.66 12.87
CA ILE A 21 5.54 -8.86 11.42
C ILE A 21 6.29 -7.71 10.75
N ILE A 22 5.99 -6.47 11.11
CA ILE A 22 6.64 -5.29 10.52
C ILE A 22 8.10 -5.21 10.94
N PHE A 23 8.41 -5.55 12.19
CA PHE A 23 9.78 -5.64 12.66
C PHE A 23 10.59 -6.63 11.80
N TYR A 24 10.08 -7.84 11.56
CA TYR A 24 10.74 -8.80 10.68
C TYR A 24 10.85 -8.30 9.24
N MET A 25 9.81 -7.67 8.68
CA MET A 25 9.87 -7.09 7.33
C MET A 25 10.98 -6.03 7.23
N ALA A 26 11.05 -5.11 8.19
CA ALA A 26 12.07 -4.06 8.23
C ALA A 26 13.48 -4.63 8.45
N PHE A 27 13.61 -5.62 9.35
CA PHE A 27 14.88 -6.27 9.65
C PHE A 27 15.45 -6.99 8.43
N PHE A 28 14.63 -7.80 7.75
CA PHE A 28 15.07 -8.47 6.53
C PHE A 28 15.33 -7.46 5.41
N MET A 29 14.46 -6.46 5.20
CA MET A 29 14.74 -5.41 4.21
C MET A 29 16.09 -4.72 4.46
N MET A 30 16.37 -4.36 5.72
CA MET A 30 17.65 -3.75 6.09
C MET A 30 18.81 -4.71 5.83
N LEU A 31 18.69 -5.98 6.22
CA LEU A 31 19.74 -6.99 6.02
C LEU A 31 20.08 -7.20 4.54
N TRP A 32 19.07 -7.22 3.67
CA TRP A 32 19.26 -7.36 2.22
C TRP A 32 19.74 -6.08 1.55
N ALA A 33 19.31 -4.91 2.05
CA ALA A 33 19.72 -3.62 1.51
C ALA A 33 21.15 -3.22 1.92
N LEU A 34 21.59 -3.58 3.12
CA LEU A 34 22.90 -3.21 3.67
C LEU A 34 24.10 -3.58 2.74
N PRO A 35 24.26 -4.82 2.26
CA PRO A 35 25.40 -5.18 1.42
C PRO A 35 25.39 -4.46 0.07
N MET A 36 24.21 -4.14 -0.48
CA MET A 36 24.11 -3.32 -1.71
C MET A 36 24.41 -1.85 -1.45
N ALA A 37 24.15 -1.33 -0.25
CA ALA A 37 24.35 0.07 0.08
C ALA A 37 25.82 0.44 0.32
N ILE A 38 26.64 -0.49 0.85
CA ILE A 38 28.07 -0.26 1.15
C ILE A 38 28.86 0.30 -0.05
N PRO A 39 28.82 -0.29 -1.26
CA PRO A 39 29.62 0.20 -2.39
C PRO A 39 29.15 1.56 -2.95
N PHE A 40 27.91 1.98 -2.70
CA PHE A 40 27.34 3.23 -3.22
C PHE A 40 27.10 4.27 -2.12
N TRP A 41 27.70 4.07 -0.95
CA TRP A 41 27.48 4.92 0.21
C TRP A 41 27.96 6.36 -0.05
N LYS A 42 27.07 7.32 0.10
CA LYS A 42 27.37 8.76 0.04
C LYS A 42 27.08 9.40 1.39
N SER A 43 27.92 10.34 1.81
CA SER A 43 27.69 11.11 3.03
C SER A 43 26.40 11.94 2.90
N MET A 44 25.53 11.79 3.89
CA MET A 44 24.23 12.44 3.94
C MET A 44 24.34 13.76 4.74
N THR A 45 23.90 14.88 4.17
CA THR A 45 23.72 16.14 4.90
C THR A 45 22.63 15.99 5.97
N MET A 46 22.69 16.77 7.05
CA MET A 46 21.72 16.72 8.15
C MET A 46 20.26 16.90 7.67
N ASP A 47 20.04 17.76 6.67
CA ASP A 47 18.70 17.99 6.08
C ASP A 47 18.14 16.73 5.40
N HIS A 48 18.99 16.04 4.63
CA HIS A 48 18.59 14.79 3.99
C HIS A 48 18.34 13.67 5.01
N LEU A 49 19.09 13.66 6.12
CA LEU A 49 18.86 12.71 7.21
C LEU A 49 17.50 12.93 7.87
N ALA A 50 17.12 14.19 8.12
CA ALA A 50 15.82 14.55 8.67
C ALA A 50 14.67 14.13 7.72
N LEU A 51 14.81 14.40 6.42
CA LEU A 51 13.82 13.97 5.42
C LEU A 51 13.71 12.45 5.33
N CYS A 52 14.84 11.73 5.34
CA CYS A 52 14.85 10.26 5.38
C CYS A 52 14.12 9.72 6.61
N LEU A 53 14.31 10.34 7.78
CA LEU A 53 13.61 9.95 9.00
C LEU A 53 12.09 10.16 8.87
N CYS A 54 11.65 11.31 8.35
CA CYS A 54 10.23 11.60 8.11
C CYS A 54 9.60 10.56 7.16
N ILE A 55 10.29 10.23 6.07
CA ILE A 55 9.82 9.22 5.10
C ILE A 55 9.79 7.82 5.74
N ALA A 56 10.80 7.46 6.52
CA ALA A 56 10.85 6.18 7.22
C ALA A 56 9.69 6.02 8.21
N LEU A 57 9.40 7.05 9.00
CA LEU A 57 8.28 7.05 9.95
C LEU A 57 6.93 6.97 9.22
N ALA A 58 6.72 7.76 8.18
CA ALA A 58 5.49 7.74 7.39
C ALA A 58 5.28 6.38 6.70
N SER A 59 6.33 5.82 6.10
CA SER A 59 6.30 4.49 5.47
C SER A 59 6.00 3.39 6.49
N THR A 60 6.63 3.44 7.66
CA THR A 60 6.38 2.47 8.73
C THR A 60 4.93 2.55 9.22
N ALA A 61 4.39 3.75 9.42
CA ALA A 61 3.00 3.96 9.80
C ALA A 61 2.04 3.41 8.72
N ALA A 62 2.33 3.64 7.44
CA ALA A 62 1.55 3.11 6.33
C ALA A 62 1.53 1.57 6.31
N HIS A 63 2.69 0.93 6.48
CA HIS A 63 2.78 -0.53 6.58
C HIS A 63 2.04 -1.07 7.81
N TRP A 64 2.08 -0.35 8.93
CA TRP A 64 1.35 -0.74 10.13
C TRP A 64 -0.16 -0.71 9.95
N CYS A 65 -0.67 0.33 9.30
CA CYS A 65 -2.07 0.40 8.90
C CYS A 65 -2.45 -0.76 7.98
N LEU A 66 -1.61 -1.07 6.99
CA LEU A 66 -1.85 -2.15 6.03
C LEU A 66 -1.89 -3.53 6.69
N VAL A 67 -0.91 -3.86 7.54
CA VAL A 67 -0.86 -5.16 8.23
C VAL A 67 -2.05 -5.29 9.19
N ARG A 68 -2.45 -4.21 9.87
CA ARG A 68 -3.70 -4.21 10.66
C ARG A 68 -4.94 -4.43 9.80
N ALA A 69 -5.01 -3.82 8.63
CA ALA A 69 -6.13 -4.02 7.72
C ALA A 69 -6.21 -5.48 7.22
N TYR A 70 -5.06 -6.12 6.95
CA TYR A 70 -5.00 -7.56 6.64
C TYR A 70 -5.41 -8.47 7.81
N ALA A 71 -5.17 -8.04 9.06
CA ALA A 71 -5.61 -8.75 10.25
C ALA A 71 -7.14 -8.69 10.42
N SER A 72 -7.75 -7.55 10.12
CA SER A 72 -9.16 -7.28 10.41
C SER A 72 -10.12 -7.63 9.28
N ALA A 73 -9.67 -7.65 8.02
CA ALA A 73 -10.54 -7.85 6.86
C ALA A 73 -9.96 -8.83 5.83
N ASP A 74 -10.82 -9.33 4.93
CA ASP A 74 -10.40 -10.22 3.85
C ASP A 74 -9.60 -9.52 2.77
N LEU A 75 -8.53 -10.18 2.31
CA LEU A 75 -7.62 -9.65 1.29
C LEU A 75 -8.40 -9.25 0.02
N VAL A 76 -9.47 -9.99 -0.29
CA VAL A 76 -10.35 -9.71 -1.41
C VAL A 76 -11.04 -8.35 -1.26
N VAL A 77 -11.51 -8.01 -0.06
CA VAL A 77 -12.16 -6.72 0.23
C VAL A 77 -11.16 -5.57 0.21
N LEU A 78 -9.88 -5.83 0.49
CA LEU A 78 -8.83 -4.81 0.45
C LEU A 78 -8.31 -4.52 -0.96
N MET A 79 -8.41 -5.46 -1.90
CA MET A 79 -7.90 -5.27 -3.27
C MET A 79 -8.43 -4.00 -3.95
N PRO A 80 -9.75 -3.66 -3.89
CA PRO A 80 -10.26 -2.41 -4.47
C PRO A 80 -9.66 -1.16 -3.83
N PHE A 81 -9.40 -1.16 -2.51
CA PHE A 81 -8.80 -0.03 -1.80
C PHE A 81 -7.36 0.22 -2.23
N ASP A 82 -6.61 -0.84 -2.53
CA ASP A 82 -5.25 -0.73 -3.06
C ASP A 82 -5.21 0.02 -4.41
N PHE A 83 -6.25 -0.14 -5.24
CA PHE A 83 -6.37 0.63 -6.49
C PHE A 83 -6.73 2.09 -6.25
N THR A 84 -7.54 2.39 -5.24
CA THR A 84 -7.86 3.78 -4.85
C THR A 84 -6.61 4.57 -4.49
N ARG A 85 -5.59 3.91 -3.92
CA ARG A 85 -4.28 4.54 -3.65
C ARG A 85 -3.71 5.23 -4.89
N LEU A 86 -3.89 4.67 -6.08
CA LEU A 86 -3.38 5.26 -7.32
C LEU A 86 -3.98 6.64 -7.59
N ILE A 87 -5.27 6.81 -7.32
CA ILE A 87 -6.00 8.09 -7.52
C ILE A 87 -5.41 9.15 -6.58
N PHE A 88 -5.25 8.81 -5.30
CA PHE A 88 -4.64 9.71 -4.32
C PHE A 88 -3.20 10.06 -4.67
N THR A 89 -2.40 9.08 -5.12
CA THR A 89 -1.03 9.32 -5.58
C THR A 89 -1.01 10.27 -6.77
N ALA A 90 -1.89 10.11 -7.75
CA ALA A 90 -1.95 10.99 -8.92
C ALA A 90 -2.28 12.45 -8.52
N ILE A 91 -3.23 12.64 -7.61
CA ILE A 91 -3.58 13.96 -7.08
C ILE A 91 -2.38 14.56 -6.32
N PHE A 92 -1.72 13.77 -5.47
CA PHE A 92 -0.57 14.22 -4.69
C PHE A 92 0.60 14.61 -5.57
N VAL A 93 0.90 13.83 -6.61
CA VAL A 93 1.97 14.13 -7.58
C VAL A 93 1.68 15.43 -8.32
N TYR A 94 0.45 15.62 -8.81
CA TYR A 94 0.05 16.88 -9.44
C TYR A 94 0.25 18.08 -8.50
N TRP A 95 -0.14 17.94 -7.23
CA TRP A 95 -0.03 19.02 -6.26
C TRP A 95 1.42 19.31 -5.83
N ALA A 96 2.22 18.26 -5.62
CA ALA A 96 3.60 18.38 -5.12
C ALA A 96 4.60 18.81 -6.20
N PHE A 97 4.42 18.37 -7.44
CA PHE A 97 5.39 18.58 -8.52
C PHE A 97 4.86 19.50 -9.65
N GLY A 98 3.57 19.82 -9.67
CA GLY A 98 2.96 20.68 -10.69
C GLY A 98 2.98 20.08 -12.10
N GLU A 99 3.27 18.77 -12.24
CA GLU A 99 3.31 18.10 -13.54
C GLU A 99 1.90 18.01 -14.13
N ILE A 100 1.66 18.76 -15.21
CA ILE A 100 0.38 18.74 -15.91
C ILE A 100 0.28 17.44 -16.70
N ALA A 101 -0.61 16.56 -16.23
CA ALA A 101 -1.00 15.35 -16.93
C ALA A 101 -1.45 15.67 -18.36
N THR A 102 -0.80 15.06 -19.36
CA THR A 102 -1.22 15.14 -20.76
C THR A 102 -2.59 14.46 -20.94
N VAL A 103 -3.27 14.73 -22.07
CA VAL A 103 -4.61 14.18 -22.36
C VAL A 103 -4.65 12.65 -22.21
N ASN A 104 -3.58 11.95 -22.59
CA ASN A 104 -3.47 10.49 -22.44
C ASN A 104 -3.50 10.05 -20.96
N THR A 105 -2.87 10.81 -20.07
CA THR A 105 -2.87 10.54 -18.62
C THR A 105 -4.27 10.75 -18.01
N TRP A 106 -5.03 11.73 -18.49
CA TRP A 106 -6.42 11.93 -18.08
C TRP A 106 -7.33 10.78 -18.53
N ILE A 107 -7.18 10.30 -19.76
CA ILE A 107 -7.95 9.15 -20.27
C ILE A 107 -7.62 7.89 -19.46
N GLY A 108 -6.32 7.60 -19.26
CA GLY A 108 -5.87 6.47 -18.47
C GLY A 108 -6.32 6.56 -17.01
N GLY A 109 -6.17 7.72 -16.39
CA GLY A 109 -6.63 7.98 -15.02
C GLY A 109 -8.14 7.80 -14.87
N GLY A 110 -8.93 8.35 -15.81
CA GLY A 110 -10.38 8.17 -15.85
C GLY A 110 -10.80 6.70 -15.97
N LEU A 111 -10.12 5.92 -16.82
CA LEU A 111 -10.37 4.48 -16.97
C LEU A 111 -10.10 3.72 -15.67
N ILE A 112 -9.01 4.05 -14.96
CA ILE A 112 -8.67 3.41 -13.69
C ILE A 112 -9.69 3.77 -12.62
N VAL A 113 -10.05 5.06 -12.49
CA VAL A 113 -11.09 5.52 -11.55
C VAL A 113 -12.42 4.81 -11.82
N ALA A 114 -12.85 4.74 -13.08
CA ALA A 114 -14.09 4.07 -13.47
C ALA A 114 -14.05 2.57 -13.11
N SER A 115 -12.92 1.90 -13.35
CA SER A 115 -12.73 0.50 -13.00
C SER A 115 -12.77 0.27 -11.49
N THR A 116 -12.12 1.13 -10.70
CA THR A 116 -12.15 1.06 -9.23
C THR A 116 -13.56 1.24 -8.68
N ILE A 117 -14.32 2.23 -9.19
CA ILE A 117 -15.72 2.46 -8.81
C ILE A 117 -16.59 1.25 -9.19
N TYR A 118 -16.40 0.71 -10.38
CA TYR A 118 -17.15 -0.47 -10.85
C TYR A 118 -16.90 -1.70 -9.98
N ILE A 119 -15.64 -1.98 -9.63
CA ILE A 119 -15.27 -3.10 -8.76
C ILE A 119 -15.88 -2.91 -7.37
N ALA A 120 -15.74 -1.72 -6.77
CA ALA A 120 -16.29 -1.40 -5.46
C ALA A 120 -17.82 -1.57 -5.42
N HIS A 121 -18.52 -1.09 -6.46
CA HIS A 121 -19.96 -1.24 -6.58
C HIS A 121 -20.39 -2.70 -6.75
N ARG A 122 -19.66 -3.48 -7.57
CA ARG A 122 -19.92 -4.92 -7.76
C ARG A 122 -19.75 -5.72 -6.47
N GLU A 123 -18.72 -5.43 -5.69
CA GLU A 123 -18.49 -6.08 -4.39
C GLU A 123 -19.57 -5.70 -3.37
N ALA A 124 -19.96 -4.42 -3.28
CA ALA A 124 -21.03 -3.97 -2.40
C ALA A 124 -22.36 -4.70 -2.68
N ILE A 125 -22.70 -4.91 -3.95
CA ILE A 125 -23.90 -5.67 -4.34
C ILE A 125 -23.76 -7.16 -3.99
N THR A 126 -22.59 -7.75 -4.21
CA THR A 126 -22.34 -9.17 -3.95
C THR A 126 -22.40 -9.49 -2.46
N SER A 127 -21.78 -8.65 -1.62
CA SER A 127 -21.83 -8.78 -0.16
C SER A 127 -23.26 -8.68 0.37
N ARG A 128 -24.09 -7.79 -0.19
CA ARG A 128 -25.52 -7.68 0.15
C ARG A 128 -26.33 -8.94 -0.15
N LYS A 129 -26.02 -9.64 -1.24
CA LYS A 129 -26.69 -10.89 -1.63
C LYS A 129 -26.32 -12.08 -0.74
N ILE A 130 -25.12 -12.09 -0.16
CA ILE A 130 -24.67 -13.14 0.76
C ILE A 130 -25.41 -13.02 2.10
N THR A 131 -25.59 -11.80 2.62
CA THR A 131 -26.35 -11.56 3.86
C THR A 131 -27.84 -11.88 3.69
N ALA A 132 -28.45 -11.52 2.55
CA ALA A 132 -29.88 -11.78 2.30
C ALA A 132 -30.24 -13.25 2.02
N LYS A 133 -29.26 -14.16 1.91
CA LYS A 133 -29.49 -15.60 1.73
C LYS A 133 -29.43 -16.39 3.05
N HIS A 134 -29.07 -15.73 4.15
CA HIS A 134 -28.91 -16.36 5.47
C HIS A 134 -30.08 -16.04 6.44
N ASP A 135 -31.05 -15.24 5.99
CA ASP A 135 -32.37 -15.03 6.62
C ASP A 135 -33.42 -15.87 5.88
#